data_AF-A0A8J5XEG8-F1
#
_entry.id   AF-A0A8J5XEG8-F1
#
_cell.length_a   1.000
_cell.length_b   1.000
_cell.length_c   1.000
_cell.angle_alpha   90.00
_cell.angle_beta   90.00
_cell.angle_gamma   90.00
#
_symmetry.space_group_name_H-M   'P 1'
#
loop_
_entity.id
_entity.type
_entity.pdbx_description
1 polymer ?
#
loop_
_entity_poly.entity_id
_entity_poly.type
_entity_poly.pdbx_seq_one_letter_code
_entity_poly.pdbx_strand_id
1 'polypeptide(L)'
;MPVVVVGSTNACKVSAVVETLRASFPRFADASADGFKASSGVAEQPRSMDETLRGARNRARGAFASRDAVDLAFGIESGVFELDGVMFDICAAVAYDGVRESVGWSSAFELPPAVAAHVHDGMDLTQASNAAGVSGDAKLGEGQGLIGVLSEGRVDRLAYTKQAIAVAMIGVGNPLYPPRP
;
A
#
# COMPACT_ATOMS: atom_id res chain seq x y z
N MET A 1 -14.57 -18.33 10.03
CA MET A 1 -14.27 -17.19 9.13
C MET A 1 -12.76 -17.10 8.99
N PRO A 2 -12.23 -16.80 7.80
CA PRO A 2 -10.78 -16.65 7.63
C PRO A 2 -10.27 -15.47 8.46
N VAL A 3 -9.16 -15.65 9.15
CA VAL A 3 -8.49 -14.65 9.98
C VAL A 3 -7.58 -13.81 9.09
N VAL A 4 -7.94 -12.55 8.90
CA VAL A 4 -7.15 -11.59 8.10
C VAL A 4 -6.43 -10.60 9.02
N VAL A 5 -5.16 -10.33 8.76
CA VAL A 5 -4.38 -9.32 9.50
C VAL A 5 -3.71 -8.35 8.53
N VAL A 6 -3.73 -7.06 8.84
CA VAL A 6 -3.07 -6.02 8.05
C VAL A 6 -1.86 -5.50 8.84
N GLY A 7 -0.69 -5.45 8.23
CA GLY A 7 0.57 -4.94 8.81
C GLY A 7 0.61 -3.42 8.97
N SER A 8 -0.52 -2.82 9.35
CA SER A 8 -0.70 -1.42 9.65
C SER A 8 -1.87 -1.24 10.63
N THR A 9 -1.75 -0.25 11.53
CA THR A 9 -2.86 0.20 12.40
C THR A 9 -3.62 1.40 11.82
N ASN A 10 -3.19 1.92 10.66
CA ASN A 10 -3.93 2.97 9.94
C ASN A 10 -5.31 2.43 9.50
N ALA A 11 -6.37 3.07 9.98
CA ALA A 11 -7.75 2.65 9.73
C ALA A 11 -8.10 2.62 8.24
N CYS A 12 -7.61 3.55 7.43
CA CYS A 12 -7.85 3.57 5.98
C CYS A 12 -7.27 2.33 5.29
N LYS A 13 -6.06 1.89 5.69
CA LYS A 13 -5.44 0.67 5.13
C LYS A 13 -6.21 -0.60 5.54
N VAL A 14 -6.66 -0.67 6.80
CA VAL A 14 -7.46 -1.81 7.29
C VAL A 14 -8.82 -1.86 6.56
N SER A 15 -9.52 -0.73 6.49
CA SER A 15 -10.80 -0.63 5.77
C SER A 15 -10.65 -0.92 4.29
N ALA A 16 -9.57 -0.46 3.63
CA ALA A 16 -9.30 -0.78 2.23
C ALA A 16 -9.23 -2.30 1.98
N VAL A 17 -8.55 -3.05 2.86
CA VAL A 17 -8.48 -4.52 2.76
C VAL A 17 -9.86 -5.13 2.94
N VAL A 18 -10.59 -4.75 4.00
CA VAL A 18 -11.93 -5.31 4.28
C VAL A 18 -12.89 -5.02 3.13
N GLU A 19 -12.95 -3.77 2.67
CA GLU A 19 -13.85 -3.36 1.59
C GLU A 19 -13.51 -4.06 0.26
N THR A 20 -12.23 -4.18 -0.10
CA THR A 20 -11.82 -4.92 -1.30
C THR A 20 -12.16 -6.40 -1.20
N LEU A 21 -11.88 -7.04 -0.05
CA LEU A 21 -12.16 -8.46 0.15
C LEU A 21 -13.65 -8.76 0.05
N ARG A 22 -14.49 -7.97 0.74
CA ARG A 22 -15.95 -8.17 0.73
C ARG A 22 -16.57 -7.90 -0.64
N ALA A 23 -16.08 -6.90 -1.36
CA ALA A 23 -16.65 -6.50 -2.66
C ALA A 23 -16.30 -7.46 -3.80
N SER A 24 -15.10 -8.07 -3.77
CA SER A 24 -14.56 -8.78 -4.93
C SER A 24 -14.36 -10.28 -4.73
N PHE A 25 -14.44 -10.79 -3.49
CA PHE A 25 -14.12 -12.18 -3.20
C PHE A 25 -15.21 -12.85 -2.35
N PRO A 26 -16.08 -13.68 -2.94
CA PRO A 26 -17.20 -14.33 -2.22
C PRO A 26 -16.79 -15.12 -0.96
N ARG A 27 -15.59 -15.74 -0.97
CA ARG A 27 -15.03 -16.44 0.19
C ARG A 27 -14.80 -15.52 1.41
N PHE A 28 -14.68 -14.21 1.17
CA PHE A 28 -14.39 -13.18 2.15
C PHE A 28 -15.56 -12.17 2.31
N ALA A 29 -16.78 -12.53 1.91
CA ALA A 29 -17.95 -11.65 2.01
C ALA A 29 -18.21 -11.13 3.43
N ASP A 30 -17.90 -11.94 4.45
CA ASP A 30 -18.01 -11.58 5.87
C ASP A 30 -16.67 -11.23 6.51
N ALA A 31 -15.59 -11.07 5.73
CA ALA A 31 -14.25 -10.90 6.29
C ALA A 31 -14.18 -9.66 7.18
N SER A 32 -13.49 -9.82 8.31
CA SER A 32 -12.95 -8.72 9.12
C SER A 32 -11.43 -8.80 9.05
N ALA A 33 -10.75 -7.71 9.36
CA ALA A 33 -9.30 -7.69 9.46
C ALA A 33 -8.85 -6.93 10.69
N ASP A 34 -7.86 -7.46 11.39
CA ASP A 34 -7.23 -6.79 12.51
C ASP A 34 -5.97 -6.04 12.04
N GLY A 35 -5.79 -4.82 12.54
CA GLY A 35 -4.58 -4.05 12.31
C GLY A 35 -3.47 -4.45 13.27
N PHE A 36 -2.27 -4.71 12.73
CA PHE A 36 -1.07 -5.00 13.50
C PHE A 36 0.04 -4.00 13.15
N LYS A 37 0.71 -3.45 14.17
CA LYS A 37 1.82 -2.50 13.98
C LYS A 37 3.10 -3.24 13.57
N ALA A 38 3.20 -3.64 12.31
CA ALA A 38 4.40 -4.22 11.75
C ALA A 38 5.43 -3.15 11.35
N SER A 39 6.72 -3.43 11.54
CA SER A 39 7.81 -2.61 11.01
C SER A 39 7.99 -2.86 9.52
N SER A 40 8.23 -1.81 8.74
CA SER A 40 8.57 -1.92 7.31
C SER A 40 10.04 -2.28 7.11
N GLY A 41 10.93 -1.93 8.05
CA GLY A 41 12.38 -2.15 7.91
C GLY A 41 13.02 -1.38 6.76
N VAL A 42 12.36 -0.33 6.26
CA VAL A 42 12.85 0.58 5.20
C VAL A 42 12.62 2.03 5.61
N ALA A 43 13.05 3.01 4.80
CA ALA A 43 12.80 4.41 5.09
C ALA A 43 11.28 4.73 5.14
N GLU A 44 10.91 5.75 5.92
CA GLU A 44 9.51 6.22 6.00
C GLU A 44 8.96 6.67 4.64
N GLN A 45 9.82 7.24 3.80
CA GLN A 45 9.54 7.53 2.39
C GLN A 45 10.42 6.64 1.50
N PRO A 46 9.96 5.44 1.12
CA PRO A 46 10.67 4.60 0.15
C PRO A 46 10.89 5.34 -1.17
N ARG A 47 12.10 5.22 -1.73
CA ARG A 47 12.52 5.96 -2.95
C ARG A 47 12.76 5.07 -4.17
N SER A 48 12.41 3.80 -4.07
CA SER A 48 12.45 2.86 -5.19
C SER A 48 11.30 1.87 -5.09
N MET A 49 10.95 1.25 -6.22
CA MET A 49 9.99 0.15 -6.24
C MET A 49 10.48 -1.02 -5.38
N ASP A 50 11.76 -1.36 -5.41
CA ASP A 50 12.33 -2.44 -4.61
C ASP A 50 12.20 -2.18 -3.11
N GLU A 51 12.47 -0.95 -2.67
CA GLU A 51 12.34 -0.56 -1.27
C GLU A 51 10.87 -0.56 -0.83
N THR A 52 9.98 0.00 -1.64
CA THR A 52 8.52 0.00 -1.39
C THR A 52 8.00 -1.42 -1.24
N LEU A 53 8.38 -2.31 -2.17
CA LEU A 53 7.99 -3.71 -2.13
C LEU A 53 8.56 -4.42 -0.90
N ARG A 54 9.82 -4.19 -0.55
CA ARG A 54 10.44 -4.76 0.65
C ARG A 54 9.72 -4.31 1.92
N GLY A 55 9.34 -3.04 2.02
CA GLY A 55 8.51 -2.52 3.12
C GLY A 55 7.16 -3.23 3.23
N ALA A 56 6.45 -3.36 2.11
CA ALA A 56 5.18 -4.08 2.06
C ALA A 56 5.33 -5.57 2.46
N ARG A 57 6.37 -6.26 1.97
CA ARG A 57 6.67 -7.64 2.34
C ARG A 57 6.92 -7.82 3.84
N ASN A 58 7.77 -6.98 4.40
CA ASN A 58 8.11 -7.03 5.83
C ASN A 58 6.85 -6.83 6.68
N ARG A 59 5.98 -5.89 6.29
CA ARG A 59 4.69 -5.68 6.95
C ARG A 59 3.77 -6.90 6.85
N ALA A 60 3.63 -7.50 5.66
CA ALA A 60 2.79 -8.67 5.44
C ALA A 60 3.26 -9.87 6.29
N ARG A 61 4.57 -10.15 6.29
CA ARG A 61 5.16 -11.24 7.06
C ARG A 61 5.06 -10.99 8.57
N GLY A 62 5.31 -9.77 9.02
CA GLY A 62 5.13 -9.39 10.42
C GLY A 62 3.68 -9.53 10.90
N ALA A 63 2.72 -9.15 10.06
CA ALA A 63 1.30 -9.35 10.33
C ALA A 63 0.91 -10.83 10.40
N PHE A 64 1.43 -11.66 9.49
CA PHE A 64 1.17 -13.10 9.52
C PHE A 64 1.71 -13.76 10.79
N ALA A 65 2.91 -13.35 11.23
CA ALA A 65 3.54 -13.86 12.45
C ALA A 65 2.99 -13.25 13.75
N SER A 66 2.00 -12.34 13.68
CA SER A 66 1.50 -11.60 14.85
C SER A 66 0.71 -12.45 15.84
N ARG A 67 0.13 -13.56 15.39
CA ARG A 67 -0.63 -14.52 16.19
C ARG A 67 -0.76 -15.84 15.45
N ASP A 68 -1.17 -16.87 16.17
CA ASP A 68 -1.50 -18.16 15.57
C ASP A 68 -2.75 -18.06 14.69
N ALA A 69 -2.85 -18.98 13.73
CA ALA A 69 -4.01 -19.16 12.86
C ALA A 69 -4.42 -17.94 12.00
N VAL A 70 -3.45 -17.14 11.52
CA VAL A 70 -3.69 -16.16 10.45
C VAL A 70 -3.81 -16.90 9.12
N ASP A 71 -4.93 -16.72 8.41
CA ASP A 71 -5.15 -17.34 7.09
C ASP A 71 -4.55 -16.49 5.96
N LEU A 72 -4.57 -15.16 6.12
CA LEU A 72 -4.11 -14.22 5.12
C LEU A 72 -3.64 -12.93 5.79
N ALA A 73 -2.45 -12.47 5.41
CA ALA A 73 -1.90 -11.21 5.87
C ALA A 73 -1.65 -10.24 4.70
N PHE A 74 -1.82 -8.95 4.97
CA PHE A 74 -1.54 -7.89 4.02
C PHE A 74 -0.47 -6.94 4.53
N GLY A 75 0.45 -6.57 3.65
CA GLY A 75 1.34 -5.43 3.85
C GLY A 75 1.11 -4.42 2.73
N ILE A 76 1.00 -3.14 3.08
CA ILE A 76 0.68 -2.06 2.14
C ILE A 76 1.67 -0.93 2.38
N GLU A 77 2.44 -0.56 1.37
CA GLU A 77 3.43 0.51 1.44
C GLU A 77 3.34 1.41 0.21
N SER A 78 3.27 2.72 0.45
CA SER A 78 3.40 3.73 -0.60
C SER A 78 4.85 4.17 -0.66
N GLY A 79 5.33 4.51 -1.85
CA GLY A 79 6.65 5.06 -2.05
C GLY A 79 6.72 5.82 -3.36
N VAL A 80 7.90 6.34 -3.66
CA VAL A 80 8.19 6.97 -4.94
C VAL A 80 9.24 6.18 -5.70
N PHE A 81 9.30 6.36 -7.01
CA PHE A 81 10.38 5.86 -7.85
C PHE A 81 10.63 6.81 -9.01
N GLU A 82 11.81 6.74 -9.59
CA GLU A 82 12.15 7.50 -10.79
C GLU A 82 12.16 6.59 -12.02
N LEU A 83 11.64 7.12 -13.13
CA LEU A 83 11.72 6.52 -14.44
C LEU A 83 11.88 7.63 -15.47
N ASP A 84 12.91 7.53 -16.31
CA ASP A 84 13.22 8.53 -17.35
C ASP A 84 13.38 9.97 -16.81
N GLY A 85 13.98 10.12 -15.62
CA GLY A 85 14.18 11.41 -14.95
C GLY A 85 12.90 12.03 -14.37
N VAL A 86 11.79 11.29 -14.36
CA VAL A 86 10.51 11.71 -13.79
C VAL A 86 10.20 10.88 -12.55
N MET A 87 9.77 11.54 -11.47
CA MET A 87 9.39 10.88 -10.23
C MET A 87 7.91 10.53 -10.21
N PHE A 88 7.57 9.33 -9.77
CA PHE A 88 6.22 8.80 -9.67
C PHE A 88 5.92 8.36 -8.24
N ASP A 89 4.68 8.53 -7.78
CA ASP A 89 4.15 7.84 -6.59
C ASP A 89 3.52 6.51 -6.98
N ILE A 90 3.66 5.50 -6.11
CA ILE A 90 3.05 4.19 -6.28
C ILE A 90 2.75 3.51 -4.93
N CYS A 91 1.76 2.61 -4.89
CA CYS A 91 1.49 1.71 -3.77
C CYS A 91 1.83 0.26 -4.13
N ALA A 92 2.54 -0.43 -3.25
CA ALA A 92 2.59 -1.89 -3.23
C ALA A 92 1.60 -2.44 -2.20
N ALA A 93 0.88 -3.49 -2.57
CA ALA A 93 0.22 -4.40 -1.64
C ALA A 93 0.80 -5.81 -1.80
N VAL A 94 1.08 -6.47 -0.67
CA VAL A 94 1.53 -7.84 -0.61
C VAL A 94 0.50 -8.65 0.17
N ALA A 95 -0.05 -9.69 -0.46
CA ALA A 95 -0.90 -10.69 0.17
C ALA A 95 -0.07 -11.95 0.46
N TYR A 96 -0.10 -12.42 1.70
CA TYR A 96 0.73 -13.54 2.18
C TYR A 96 -0.10 -14.53 3.00
N ASP A 97 -0.11 -15.80 2.59
CA ASP A 97 -0.90 -16.88 3.24
C ASP A 97 -0.03 -17.81 4.11
N GLY A 98 1.23 -17.44 4.37
CA GLY A 98 2.20 -18.25 5.09
C GLY A 98 3.07 -19.14 4.19
N VAL A 99 2.68 -19.33 2.94
CA VAL A 99 3.42 -20.15 1.96
C VAL A 99 3.69 -19.34 0.68
N ARG A 100 2.67 -18.66 0.16
CA ARG A 100 2.70 -17.91 -1.09
C ARG A 100 2.63 -16.42 -0.81
N GLU A 101 3.35 -15.70 -1.65
CA GLU A 101 3.34 -14.24 -1.68
C GLU A 101 2.91 -13.76 -3.06
N SER A 102 1.86 -12.94 -3.08
CA SER A 102 1.37 -12.28 -4.27
C SER A 102 1.46 -10.77 -4.09
N VAL A 103 1.87 -10.09 -5.17
CA VAL A 103 2.18 -8.66 -5.17
C VAL A 103 1.23 -7.97 -6.12
N GLY A 104 0.63 -6.88 -5.66
CA GLY A 104 -0.15 -5.98 -6.48
C GLY A 104 0.37 -4.57 -6.36
N TRP A 105 0.31 -3.85 -7.47
CA TRP A 105 0.66 -2.44 -7.53
C TRP A 105 -0.59 -1.63 -7.85
N SER A 106 -0.67 -0.42 -7.32
CA SER A 106 -1.59 0.59 -7.83
C SER A 106 -1.13 1.10 -9.19
N SER A 107 -1.96 1.90 -9.85
CA SER A 107 -1.46 2.83 -10.86
C SER A 107 -0.43 3.76 -10.22
N ALA A 108 0.66 4.01 -10.95
CA ALA A 108 1.58 5.09 -10.64
C ALA A 108 1.07 6.40 -11.24
N PHE A 109 1.47 7.53 -10.66
CA PHE A 109 1.23 8.85 -11.26
C PHE A 109 2.46 9.73 -11.11
N GLU A 110 2.70 10.57 -12.11
CA GLU A 110 3.81 11.52 -12.14
C GLU A 110 3.62 12.60 -11.08
N LEU A 111 4.69 12.91 -10.34
CA LEU A 111 4.70 14.00 -9.38
C LEU A 111 4.96 15.33 -10.08
N PRO A 112 4.32 16.43 -9.64
CA PRO A 112 4.70 17.77 -10.07
C PRO A 112 6.20 18.00 -9.80
N PRO A 113 6.97 18.62 -10.71
CA PRO A 113 8.41 18.80 -10.54
C PRO A 113 8.80 19.51 -9.24
N ALA A 114 7.99 20.46 -8.77
CA ALA A 114 8.21 21.15 -7.49
C ALA A 114 8.09 20.20 -6.27
N VAL A 115 7.15 19.25 -6.32
CA VAL A 115 7.01 18.21 -5.27
C VAL A 115 8.19 17.25 -5.34
N ALA A 116 8.54 16.79 -6.54
CA ALA A 116 9.67 15.87 -6.74
C ALA A 116 10.99 16.46 -6.22
N ALA A 117 11.25 17.75 -6.47
CA ALA A 117 12.42 18.46 -5.95
C ALA A 117 12.52 18.42 -4.41
N HIS A 118 11.41 18.66 -3.71
CA HIS A 118 11.40 18.56 -2.25
C HIS A 118 11.58 17.13 -1.74
N VAL A 119 11.04 16.14 -2.45
CA VAL A 119 11.26 14.72 -2.10
C VAL A 119 12.74 14.37 -2.27
N HIS A 120 13.41 14.84 -3.32
CA HIS A 120 14.87 14.70 -3.48
C HIS A 120 15.63 15.28 -2.29
N ASP A 121 15.21 16.45 -1.80
CA ASP A 121 15.85 17.17 -0.70
C ASP A 121 15.66 16.52 0.68
N GLY A 122 14.95 15.39 0.78
CA GLY A 122 14.79 14.67 2.05
C GLY A 122 13.37 14.59 2.57
N MET A 123 12.44 15.36 2.00
CA MET A 123 11.07 15.44 2.53
C MET A 123 10.28 14.17 2.20
N ASP A 124 9.36 13.81 3.09
CA ASP A 124 8.29 12.87 2.73
C ASP A 124 7.29 13.52 1.77
N LEU A 125 6.42 12.73 1.14
CA LEU A 125 5.51 13.24 0.13
C LEU A 125 4.49 14.25 0.69
N THR A 126 4.08 14.13 1.96
CA THR A 126 3.16 15.10 2.57
C THR A 126 3.86 16.43 2.80
N GLN A 127 5.07 16.40 3.36
CA GLN A 127 5.92 17.56 3.55
C GLN A 127 6.24 18.24 2.21
N ALA A 128 6.64 17.47 1.20
CA ALA A 128 6.95 17.97 -0.13
C ALA A 128 5.74 18.60 -0.83
N SER A 129 4.56 17.98 -0.70
CA SER A 129 3.31 18.52 -1.25
C SER A 129 2.94 19.87 -0.61
N ASN A 130 3.15 19.98 0.71
CA ASN A 130 2.88 21.21 1.45
C ASN A 130 3.90 22.31 1.12
N ALA A 131 5.20 21.96 1.03
CA ALA A 131 6.26 22.89 0.66
C ALA A 131 6.11 23.42 -0.78
N ALA A 132 5.64 22.58 -1.70
CA ALA A 132 5.35 22.96 -3.08
C ALA A 132 4.05 23.78 -3.25
N GLY A 133 3.28 24.02 -2.18
CA GLY A 133 2.02 24.74 -2.24
C GLY A 133 0.87 23.98 -2.91
N VAL A 134 0.99 22.66 -3.08
CA VAL A 134 -0.06 21.80 -3.65
C VAL A 134 -1.14 21.51 -2.61
N SER A 135 -0.76 21.43 -1.33
CA SER A 135 -1.67 21.26 -0.20
C SER A 135 -1.19 22.08 1.01
N GLY A 136 -2.02 22.19 2.03
CA GLY A 136 -1.65 22.69 3.36
C GLY A 136 -2.01 21.70 4.47
N ASP A 137 -2.38 20.47 4.10
CA ASP A 137 -2.85 19.46 5.04
C ASP A 137 -1.67 18.64 5.58
N ALA A 138 -1.39 18.79 6.88
CA ALA A 138 -0.36 18.02 7.57
C ALA A 138 -0.67 16.51 7.61
N LYS A 139 -1.91 16.12 7.33
CA LYS A 139 -2.39 14.74 7.29
C LYS A 139 -2.83 14.32 5.88
N LEU A 140 -2.30 14.97 4.85
CA LEU A 140 -2.58 14.61 3.44
C LEU A 140 -2.43 13.11 3.19
N GLY A 141 -1.40 12.49 3.79
CA GLY A 141 -1.15 11.07 3.70
C GLY A 141 -2.19 10.15 4.38
N GLU A 142 -2.98 10.66 5.32
CA GLU A 142 -4.05 9.91 5.99
C GLU A 142 -5.43 10.15 5.34
N GLY A 143 -5.58 11.20 4.54
CA GLY A 143 -6.81 11.55 3.83
C GLY A 143 -6.82 11.13 2.36
N GLN A 144 -7.21 12.06 1.48
CA GLN A 144 -7.35 11.85 0.04
C GLN A 144 -6.01 11.58 -0.69
N GLY A 145 -4.87 11.86 -0.05
CA GLY A 145 -3.54 11.75 -0.65
C GLY A 145 -3.27 12.82 -1.71
N LEU A 146 -2.00 12.92 -2.13
CA LEU A 146 -1.61 13.80 -3.23
C LEU A 146 -2.37 13.48 -4.52
N ILE A 147 -2.61 12.18 -4.79
CA ILE A 147 -3.40 11.74 -5.94
C ILE A 147 -4.83 12.30 -5.93
N GLY A 148 -5.48 12.37 -4.77
CA GLY A 148 -6.81 12.96 -4.62
C GLY A 148 -6.82 14.44 -4.95
N VAL A 149 -5.79 15.18 -4.50
CA VAL A 149 -5.63 16.61 -4.80
C VAL A 149 -5.38 16.84 -6.28
N LEU A 150 -4.38 16.18 -6.86
CA LEU A 150 -3.98 16.40 -8.26
C LEU A 150 -5.01 15.89 -9.27
N SER A 151 -5.74 14.84 -8.93
CA SER A 151 -6.80 14.31 -9.79
C SER A 151 -8.13 15.03 -9.63
N GLU A 152 -8.24 16.00 -8.72
CA GLU A 152 -9.50 16.67 -8.36
C GLU A 152 -10.58 15.67 -7.93
N GLY A 153 -10.17 14.68 -7.13
CA GLY A 153 -11.05 13.64 -6.59
C GLY A 153 -11.46 12.54 -7.59
N ARG A 154 -10.98 12.57 -8.84
CA ARG A 154 -11.22 11.48 -9.81
C ARG A 154 -10.62 10.15 -9.35
N VAL A 155 -9.49 10.20 -8.65
CA VAL A 155 -8.85 9.04 -7.99
C VAL A 155 -8.36 9.46 -6.63
N ASP A 156 -8.88 8.86 -5.56
CA ASP A 156 -8.40 9.09 -4.19
C ASP A 156 -7.45 7.97 -3.71
N ARG A 157 -6.78 8.23 -2.59
CA ARG A 157 -5.86 7.27 -1.95
C ARG A 157 -6.55 5.95 -1.57
N LEU A 158 -7.84 5.96 -1.23
CA LEU A 158 -8.54 4.72 -0.88
C LEU A 158 -8.69 3.85 -2.14
N ALA A 159 -9.17 4.42 -3.25
CA ALA A 159 -9.36 3.74 -4.52
C ALA A 159 -8.05 3.16 -5.07
N TYR A 160 -6.97 3.97 -5.09
CA TYR A 160 -5.66 3.51 -5.56
C TYR A 160 -5.07 2.40 -4.65
N THR A 161 -5.32 2.45 -3.34
CA THR A 161 -4.88 1.40 -2.41
C THR A 161 -5.68 0.11 -2.61
N LYS A 162 -7.01 0.22 -2.78
CA LYS A 162 -7.89 -0.92 -3.08
C LYS A 162 -7.49 -1.61 -4.38
N GLN A 163 -7.07 -0.84 -5.39
CA GLN A 163 -6.56 -1.40 -6.64
C GLN A 163 -5.33 -2.28 -6.38
N ALA A 164 -4.33 -1.79 -5.65
CA ALA A 164 -3.14 -2.58 -5.31
C ALA A 164 -3.52 -3.89 -4.58
N ILE A 165 -4.44 -3.82 -3.61
CA ILE A 165 -4.94 -4.99 -2.86
C ILE A 165 -5.64 -5.98 -3.80
N ALA A 166 -6.52 -5.51 -4.68
CA ALA A 166 -7.25 -6.36 -5.61
C ALA A 166 -6.29 -7.08 -6.57
N VAL A 167 -5.27 -6.39 -7.07
CA VAL A 167 -4.22 -7.00 -7.91
C VAL A 167 -3.39 -8.00 -7.09
N ALA A 168 -3.06 -7.69 -5.84
CA ALA A 168 -2.31 -8.60 -4.96
C ALA A 168 -3.06 -9.91 -4.72
N MET A 169 -4.40 -9.91 -4.78
CA MET A 169 -5.20 -11.12 -4.61
C MET A 169 -5.18 -12.07 -5.81
N ILE A 170 -4.66 -11.67 -6.99
CA ILE A 170 -4.63 -12.52 -8.20
C ILE A 170 -3.89 -13.85 -7.95
N GLY A 171 -2.82 -13.82 -7.17
CA GLY A 171 -2.03 -15.01 -6.84
C GLY A 171 -2.55 -15.82 -5.65
N VAL A 172 -3.47 -15.26 -4.84
CA VAL A 172 -3.95 -15.92 -3.61
C VAL A 172 -4.88 -17.07 -3.98
N GLY A 173 -4.53 -18.29 -3.57
CA GLY A 173 -5.27 -19.50 -3.91
C GLY A 173 -5.21 -19.90 -5.40
N ASN A 174 -4.43 -19.19 -6.22
CA ASN A 174 -4.31 -19.46 -7.65
C ASN A 174 -3.15 -20.46 -7.91
N PRO A 175 -3.42 -21.66 -8.44
CA PRO A 175 -2.39 -22.69 -8.64
C PRO A 175 -1.32 -22.30 -9.68
N LEU A 176 -1.58 -21.30 -10.53
CA LEU A 176 -0.61 -20.79 -11.50
C LEU A 176 0.52 -19.97 -10.85
N TYR A 177 0.37 -19.60 -9.57
CA TYR A 177 1.35 -18.84 -8.81
C TYR A 177 1.98 -19.75 -7.75
N PRO A 178 3.13 -20.39 -8.04
CA PRO A 178 3.81 -21.23 -7.07
C PRO A 178 4.43 -20.39 -5.93
N PRO A 179 4.72 -21.00 -4.77
CA PRO A 179 5.49 -20.35 -3.71
C PRO A 179 6.82 -19.81 -4.24
N ARG A 180 7.21 -18.60 -3.81
CA ARG A 180 8.53 -18.04 -4.11
C ARG A 180 9.50 -18.43 -2.98
N PRO A 181 10.77 -18.70 -3.31
CA PRO A 181 11.79 -19.01 -2.30
C PRO A 181 12.02 -17.85 -1.33
#